data_AF-A0AAV5M5G9-F1
#
_entry.id   AF-A0AAV5M5G9-F1
#
_cell.length_a   1.000
_cell.length_b   1.000
_cell.length_c   1.000
_cell.angle_alpha   90.00
_cell.angle_beta   90.00
_cell.angle_gamma   90.00
#
_symmetry.space_group_name_H-M   'P 1'
#
loop_
_entity.id
_entity.type
_entity.pdbx_description
1 polymer ?
#
loop_
_entity_poly.entity_id
_entity_poly.type
_entity_poly.pdbx_seq_one_letter_code
_entity_poly.pdbx_strand_id
1 'polypeptide(L)'
;MLNKGDGFAASVRTCTGSCMLEFDLGCADAAIKQANWDASKVREKFRHDIDGLVSSLCSAKLSELVGNYKKQLSQALMKPVETLLEAGGKDTWSSIRKLLEHETETAASEFSTAISGFELDRATINRMVQDLGNYARNVVEKIARQEAGKVLIRMKGSQPSLIMEKAQSQDFGQEKKTLRQLQRMPELRVSKALICYGRHTLG
;
A
#
# COMPACT_ATOMS: atom_id res chain seq x y z
N MET A 1 -4.00 -30.80 -20.33
CA MET A 1 -2.86 -30.03 -20.88
C MET A 1 -3.42 -28.74 -21.46
N LEU A 2 -2.90 -27.57 -21.06
CA LEU A 2 -3.25 -26.32 -21.73
C LEU A 2 -2.65 -26.37 -23.13
N ASN A 3 -3.49 -26.31 -24.17
CA ASN A 3 -3.00 -26.16 -25.54
C ASN A 3 -2.29 -24.79 -25.60
N LYS A 4 -1.01 -24.80 -25.99
CA LYS A 4 -0.07 -23.67 -25.88
C LYS A 4 -0.44 -22.38 -26.62
N GLY A 5 -1.62 -22.30 -27.24
CA GLY A 5 -2.11 -21.12 -27.97
C GLY A 5 -3.51 -20.64 -27.61
N ASP A 6 -4.30 -21.40 -26.85
CA ASP A 6 -5.69 -21.05 -26.54
C ASP A 6 -5.79 -20.38 -25.18
N GLY A 7 -6.56 -19.28 -25.09
CA GLY A 7 -6.85 -18.60 -23.83
C GLY A 7 -7.46 -19.54 -22.76
N PHE A 8 -7.38 -19.14 -21.50
CA PHE A 8 -7.84 -19.95 -20.36
C PHE A 8 -9.30 -20.45 -20.54
N ALA A 9 -10.22 -19.55 -20.90
CA ALA A 9 -11.63 -19.87 -21.13
C ALA A 9 -11.84 -20.84 -22.30
N ALA A 10 -11.09 -20.67 -23.40
CA ALA A 10 -11.12 -21.58 -24.53
C ALA A 10 -10.64 -22.99 -24.14
N SER A 11 -9.53 -23.09 -23.41
CA SER A 11 -9.02 -24.37 -22.89
C SER A 11 -10.04 -25.06 -21.97
N VAL A 12 -10.70 -24.30 -21.08
CA VAL A 12 -11.76 -24.79 -20.21
C VAL A 12 -12.93 -25.33 -21.04
N ARG A 13 -13.44 -24.57 -22.01
CA ARG A 13 -14.55 -25.01 -22.88
C ARG A 13 -14.21 -26.30 -23.62
N THR A 14 -13.02 -26.39 -24.20
CA THR A 14 -12.56 -27.60 -24.91
C THR A 14 -12.49 -28.81 -23.98
N CYS A 15 -11.91 -28.65 -22.78
CA CYS A 15 -11.82 -29.70 -21.78
C CYS A 15 -13.21 -30.17 -21.33
N THR A 16 -14.08 -29.24 -20.94
CA THR A 16 -15.46 -29.51 -20.55
C THR A 16 -16.24 -30.21 -21.66
N GLY A 17 -16.06 -29.78 -22.91
CA GLY A 17 -16.66 -30.43 -24.08
C GLY A 17 -16.19 -31.88 -24.24
N SER A 18 -14.88 -32.11 -24.17
CA SER A 18 -14.29 -33.44 -24.25
C SER A 18 -14.78 -34.35 -23.12
N CYS A 19 -14.79 -33.89 -21.87
CA CYS A 19 -15.26 -34.68 -20.73
C CYS A 19 -16.72 -35.12 -20.91
N MET A 20 -17.54 -34.26 -21.51
CA MET A 20 -18.96 -34.52 -21.71
C MET A 20 -19.21 -35.48 -22.87
N LEU A 21 -18.39 -35.41 -23.92
CA LEU A 21 -18.42 -36.39 -25.02
C LEU A 21 -18.01 -37.79 -24.53
N GLU A 22 -16.94 -37.89 -23.74
CA GLU A 22 -16.51 -39.17 -23.15
C GLU A 22 -17.58 -39.76 -22.23
N PHE A 23 -18.25 -38.91 -21.43
CA PHE A 23 -19.37 -39.33 -20.61
C PHE A 23 -20.55 -39.84 -21.45
N ASP A 24 -20.92 -39.12 -22.51
CA ASP A 24 -22.03 -39.48 -23.40
C ASP A 24 -21.74 -40.79 -24.13
N LEU A 25 -20.50 -41.00 -24.60
CA LEU A 25 -20.05 -42.24 -25.22
C LEU A 25 -20.10 -43.42 -24.24
N GLY A 26 -19.56 -43.25 -23.04
CA GLY A 26 -19.59 -44.29 -22.00
C GLY A 26 -21.00 -44.68 -21.58
N CYS A 27 -21.94 -43.73 -21.54
CA CYS A 27 -23.35 -44.02 -21.28
C CYS A 27 -24.00 -44.82 -22.42
N ALA A 28 -23.67 -44.51 -23.68
CA ALA A 28 -24.17 -45.23 -24.85
C ALA A 28 -23.67 -46.68 -24.87
N ASP A 29 -22.39 -46.91 -24.55
CA ASP A 29 -21.78 -48.23 -24.49
C ASP A 29 -22.35 -49.09 -23.35
N ALA A 30 -22.71 -48.47 -22.22
CA ALA A 30 -23.30 -49.14 -21.07
C ALA A 30 -24.82 -49.38 -21.18
N ALA A 31 -25.49 -48.81 -22.20
CA ALA A 31 -26.94 -48.86 -22.31
C ALA A 31 -27.45 -50.27 -22.68
N ILE A 32 -28.15 -50.92 -21.76
CA ILE A 32 -28.80 -52.22 -22.01
C ILE A 32 -30.21 -51.99 -22.57
N LYS A 33 -30.48 -52.55 -23.76
CA LYS A 33 -31.75 -52.35 -24.50
C LYS A 33 -33.03 -52.66 -23.72
N GLN A 34 -32.99 -53.59 -22.75
CA GLN A 34 -34.16 -53.97 -21.94
C GLN A 34 -34.40 -53.06 -20.72
N ALA A 35 -33.43 -52.23 -20.32
CA ALA A 35 -33.46 -51.55 -19.02
C ALA A 35 -34.10 -50.14 -19.05
N ASN A 36 -34.51 -49.63 -20.21
CA ASN A 36 -34.99 -48.23 -20.39
C ASN A 36 -34.17 -47.21 -19.57
N TRP A 37 -32.85 -47.35 -19.61
CA TRP A 37 -31.93 -46.52 -18.83
C TRP A 37 -31.87 -45.12 -19.43
N ASP A 38 -32.23 -44.12 -18.62
CA ASP A 38 -32.10 -42.71 -18.96
C ASP A 38 -30.93 -42.07 -18.19
N ALA A 39 -29.86 -41.74 -18.92
CA ALA A 39 -28.67 -41.10 -18.36
C ALA A 39 -28.83 -39.58 -18.15
N SER A 40 -29.95 -38.98 -18.58
CA SER A 40 -30.14 -37.51 -18.60
C SER A 40 -29.86 -36.85 -17.24
N LYS A 41 -30.39 -37.41 -16.16
CA LYS A 41 -30.23 -36.88 -14.80
C LYS A 41 -28.79 -36.99 -14.29
N VAL A 42 -28.11 -38.08 -14.62
CA VAL A 42 -26.69 -38.28 -14.23
C VAL A 42 -25.80 -37.33 -15.03
N ARG A 43 -26.10 -37.15 -16.32
CA ARG A 43 -25.44 -36.22 -17.21
C ARG A 43 -25.57 -34.77 -16.73
N GLU A 44 -26.76 -34.36 -16.33
CA GLU A 44 -27.01 -33.02 -15.79
C GLU A 44 -26.21 -32.78 -14.50
N LYS A 45 -26.20 -33.76 -13.58
CA LYS A 45 -25.40 -33.68 -12.36
C LYS A 45 -23.91 -33.56 -12.68
N PHE A 46 -23.40 -34.39 -13.60
CA PHE A 46 -22.00 -34.34 -14.00
C PHE A 46 -21.62 -33.00 -14.62
N ARG A 47 -22.49 -32.43 -15.46
CA ARG A 47 -22.32 -31.08 -16.00
C ARG A 47 -22.22 -30.05 -14.88
N HIS A 48 -23.14 -30.09 -13.93
CA HIS A 48 -23.15 -29.16 -12.79
C HIS A 48 -21.87 -29.28 -11.95
N ASP A 49 -21.40 -30.51 -11.69
CA ASP A 49 -20.17 -30.75 -10.96
C ASP A 49 -18.94 -30.19 -11.71
N ILE A 50 -18.87 -30.36 -13.04
CA ILE A 50 -17.83 -29.75 -13.87
C ILE A 50 -17.88 -28.23 -13.78
N ASP A 51 -19.06 -27.63 -13.93
CA ASP A 51 -19.22 -26.17 -13.90
C ASP A 51 -18.80 -25.60 -12.52
N GLY A 52 -19.08 -26.31 -11.44
CA GLY A 52 -18.59 -26.00 -10.09
C GLY A 52 -17.07 -26.08 -9.98
N LEU A 53 -16.45 -27.14 -10.51
CA LEU A 53 -14.99 -27.29 -10.55
C LEU A 53 -14.32 -26.17 -11.37
N VAL A 54 -14.89 -25.84 -12.53
CA VAL A 54 -14.42 -24.76 -13.40
C VAL A 54 -14.49 -23.43 -12.66
N SER A 55 -15.62 -23.10 -12.03
CA SER A 55 -15.77 -21.86 -11.27
C SER A 55 -14.73 -21.73 -10.15
N SER A 56 -14.51 -22.82 -9.40
CA SER A 56 -13.48 -22.88 -8.36
C SER A 56 -12.08 -22.64 -8.93
N LEU A 57 -11.72 -23.34 -10.01
CA LEU A 57 -10.42 -23.22 -10.67
C LEU A 57 -10.18 -21.80 -11.21
N CYS A 58 -11.19 -21.20 -11.87
CA CYS A 58 -11.15 -19.82 -12.34
C CYS A 58 -10.84 -18.86 -11.19
N SER A 59 -11.58 -18.98 -10.08
CA SER A 59 -11.43 -18.09 -8.93
C SER A 59 -10.04 -18.23 -8.28
N ALA A 60 -9.54 -19.46 -8.16
CA ALA A 60 -8.22 -19.74 -7.61
C ALA A 60 -7.10 -19.13 -8.48
N LYS A 61 -7.17 -19.31 -9.81
CA LYS A 61 -6.15 -18.75 -10.72
C LYS A 61 -6.20 -17.23 -10.82
N LEU A 62 -7.39 -16.64 -10.79
CA LEU A 62 -7.51 -15.18 -10.72
C LEU A 62 -6.95 -14.62 -9.42
N SER A 63 -7.23 -15.27 -8.29
CA SER A 63 -6.69 -14.87 -6.98
C SER A 63 -5.17 -14.95 -6.95
N GLU A 64 -4.59 -16.02 -7.50
CA GLU A 64 -3.13 -16.18 -7.63
C GLU A 64 -2.52 -15.07 -8.48
N LEU A 65 -3.09 -14.78 -9.66
CA LEU A 65 -2.63 -13.69 -10.53
C LEU A 65 -2.69 -12.34 -9.82
N VAL A 66 -3.82 -12.00 -9.20
CA VAL A 66 -3.97 -10.75 -8.44
C VAL A 66 -2.93 -10.67 -7.31
N GLY A 67 -2.69 -11.76 -6.59
CA GLY A 67 -1.66 -11.83 -5.55
C GLY A 67 -0.25 -11.56 -6.09
N ASN A 68 0.09 -12.14 -7.23
CA ASN A 68 1.39 -11.96 -7.87
C ASN A 68 1.62 -10.51 -8.30
N TYR A 69 0.64 -9.88 -8.96
CA TYR A 69 0.74 -8.48 -9.37
C TYR A 69 0.80 -7.53 -8.17
N LYS A 70 0.01 -7.76 -7.11
CA LYS A 70 0.13 -6.99 -5.85
C LYS A 70 1.53 -7.08 -5.26
N LYS A 71 2.12 -8.29 -5.25
CA LYS A 71 3.47 -8.50 -4.73
C LYS A 71 4.51 -7.75 -5.56
N GLN A 72 4.46 -7.87 -6.89
CA GLN A 72 5.38 -7.17 -7.80
C GLN A 72 5.27 -5.65 -7.65
N LEU A 73 4.05 -5.13 -7.63
CA LEU A 73 3.79 -3.69 -7.47
C LEU A 73 4.31 -3.16 -6.13
N SER A 74 4.10 -3.91 -5.04
CA SER A 74 4.68 -3.58 -3.73
C SER A 74 6.21 -3.51 -3.78
N GLN A 75 6.85 -4.49 -4.42
CA GLN A 75 8.30 -4.53 -4.55
C GLN A 75 8.86 -3.39 -5.40
N ALA A 76 8.19 -3.05 -6.50
CA ALA A 76 8.56 -1.95 -7.40
C ALA A 76 8.44 -0.58 -6.71
N LEU A 77 7.43 -0.39 -5.85
CA LEU A 77 7.21 0.87 -5.15
C LEU A 77 8.06 1.02 -3.89
N MET A 78 8.32 -0.06 -3.16
CA MET A 78 8.89 0.03 -1.80
C MET A 78 10.22 0.76 -1.73
N LYS A 79 11.26 0.23 -2.39
CA LYS A 79 12.61 0.80 -2.29
C LYS A 79 12.71 2.20 -2.88
N PRO A 80 12.12 2.52 -4.05
CA PRO A 80 12.21 3.87 -4.59
C PRO A 80 11.48 4.90 -3.71
N VAL A 81 10.33 4.55 -3.14
CA VAL A 81 9.59 5.45 -2.24
C VAL A 81 10.37 5.69 -0.95
N GLU A 82 10.95 4.65 -0.33
CA GLU A 82 11.85 4.82 0.82
C GLU A 82 13.02 5.75 0.49
N THR A 83 13.71 5.52 -0.63
CA THR A 83 14.85 6.33 -1.06
C THR A 83 14.47 7.80 -1.26
N LEU A 84 13.32 8.07 -1.89
CA LEU A 84 12.82 9.42 -2.12
C LEU A 84 12.48 10.12 -0.79
N LEU A 85 11.85 9.41 0.14
CA LEU A 85 11.49 9.95 1.45
C LEU A 85 12.72 10.22 2.32
N GLU A 86 13.74 9.35 2.28
CA GLU A 86 15.00 9.56 3.00
C GLU A 86 15.79 10.76 2.46
N ALA A 87 15.78 10.98 1.15
CA ALA A 87 16.45 12.13 0.52
C ALA A 87 15.81 13.48 0.93
N GLY A 88 14.49 13.50 1.17
CA GLY A 88 13.79 14.67 1.71
C GLY A 88 13.81 15.91 0.79
N GLY A 89 13.99 15.72 -0.52
CA GLY A 89 14.02 16.80 -1.50
C GLY A 89 12.69 17.56 -1.64
N LYS A 90 12.73 18.79 -2.14
CA LYS A 90 11.53 19.63 -2.35
C LYS A 90 10.52 19.01 -3.32
N ASP A 91 11.02 18.19 -4.25
CA ASP A 91 10.26 17.51 -5.31
C ASP A 91 9.83 16.07 -4.93
N THR A 92 10.21 15.56 -3.75
CA THR A 92 9.95 14.19 -3.28
C THR A 92 8.53 13.70 -3.56
N TRP A 93 7.51 14.45 -3.15
CA TRP A 93 6.11 14.05 -3.33
C TRP A 93 5.68 14.04 -4.80
N SER A 94 6.24 14.92 -5.63
CA SER A 94 5.95 14.93 -7.06
C SER A 94 6.58 13.72 -7.75
N SER A 95 7.78 13.32 -7.34
CA SER A 95 8.48 12.14 -7.84
C SER A 95 7.78 10.84 -7.41
N ILE A 96 7.31 10.76 -6.16
CA ILE A 96 6.50 9.62 -5.68
C ILE A 96 5.19 9.50 -6.47
N ARG A 97 4.51 10.60 -6.79
CA ARG A 97 3.27 10.56 -7.57
C ARG A 97 3.50 10.02 -8.98
N LYS A 98 4.53 10.53 -9.67
CA LYS A 98 4.90 10.07 -11.02
C LYS A 98 5.27 8.58 -11.03
N LEU A 99 6.04 8.15 -10.03
CA LEU A 99 6.38 6.73 -9.86
C LEU A 99 5.13 5.88 -9.65
N LEU A 100 4.24 6.29 -8.74
CA LEU A 100 3.00 5.57 -8.47
C LEU A 100 2.11 5.45 -9.71
N GLU A 101 1.96 6.53 -10.47
CA GLU A 101 1.20 6.55 -11.73
C GLU A 101 1.82 5.56 -12.72
N HIS A 102 3.12 5.67 -13.00
CA HIS A 102 3.83 4.81 -13.95
C HIS A 102 3.74 3.31 -13.60
N GLU A 103 4.07 2.94 -12.36
CA GLU A 103 4.07 1.54 -11.92
C GLU A 103 2.65 0.96 -11.91
N THR A 104 1.65 1.77 -11.53
CA THR A 104 0.26 1.32 -11.52
C THR A 104 -0.29 1.13 -12.93
N GLU A 105 0.01 2.03 -13.87
CA GLU A 105 -0.42 1.92 -15.27
C GLU A 105 0.24 0.73 -15.97
N THR A 106 1.54 0.53 -15.73
CA THR A 106 2.28 -0.62 -16.26
C THR A 106 1.67 -1.93 -15.74
N ALA A 107 1.52 -2.06 -14.41
CA ALA A 107 0.91 -3.24 -13.79
C ALA A 107 -0.54 -3.46 -14.26
N ALA A 108 -1.33 -2.39 -14.45
CA ALA A 108 -2.70 -2.49 -14.94
C ALA A 108 -2.78 -3.01 -16.38
N SER A 109 -1.89 -2.54 -17.26
CA SER A 109 -1.81 -2.99 -18.66
C SER A 109 -1.41 -4.46 -18.76
N GLU A 110 -0.36 -4.85 -18.04
CA GLU A 110 0.11 -6.23 -17.99
C GLU A 110 -0.93 -7.16 -17.38
N PHE A 111 -1.55 -6.76 -16.28
CA PHE A 111 -2.61 -7.53 -15.62
C PHE A 111 -3.81 -7.72 -16.55
N SER A 112 -4.25 -6.66 -17.23
CA SER A 112 -5.37 -6.73 -18.20
C SER A 112 -5.05 -7.70 -19.35
N THR A 113 -3.81 -7.69 -19.81
CA THR A 113 -3.32 -8.63 -20.84
C THR A 113 -3.34 -10.07 -20.30
N ALA A 114 -2.84 -10.30 -19.08
CA ALA A 114 -2.79 -11.62 -18.46
C ALA A 114 -4.17 -12.24 -18.22
N ILE A 115 -5.17 -11.43 -17.87
CA ILE A 115 -6.55 -11.91 -17.63
C ILE A 115 -7.43 -11.93 -18.88
N SER A 116 -6.96 -11.43 -20.03
CA SER A 116 -7.74 -11.40 -21.28
C SER A 116 -8.27 -12.78 -21.69
N GLY A 117 -7.49 -13.83 -21.45
CA GLY A 117 -7.87 -15.21 -21.75
C GLY A 117 -8.97 -15.78 -20.84
N PHE A 118 -9.37 -15.09 -19.78
CA PHE A 118 -10.47 -15.49 -18.90
C PHE A 118 -11.85 -15.02 -19.39
N GLU A 119 -11.90 -14.15 -20.41
CA GLU A 119 -13.16 -13.63 -20.98
C GLU A 119 -14.08 -12.96 -19.93
N LEU A 120 -13.49 -12.26 -18.96
CA LEU A 120 -14.22 -11.54 -17.93
C LEU A 120 -14.96 -10.33 -18.49
N ASP A 121 -16.07 -9.96 -17.87
CA ASP A 121 -16.80 -8.74 -18.24
C ASP A 121 -15.97 -7.48 -17.93
N ARG A 122 -16.20 -6.42 -18.72
CA ARG A 122 -15.46 -5.16 -18.59
C ARG A 122 -15.57 -4.55 -17.19
N ALA A 123 -16.71 -4.67 -16.52
CA ALA A 123 -16.89 -4.09 -15.19
C ALA A 123 -16.05 -4.83 -14.14
N THR A 124 -15.97 -6.16 -14.23
CA THR A 124 -15.08 -6.98 -13.39
C THR A 124 -13.61 -6.65 -13.62
N ILE A 125 -13.17 -6.51 -14.88
CA ILE A 125 -11.79 -6.11 -15.22
C ILE A 125 -11.48 -4.74 -14.60
N ASN A 126 -12.35 -3.75 -14.82
CA ASN A 126 -12.17 -2.40 -14.28
C ASN A 126 -12.08 -2.39 -12.75
N ARG A 127 -12.93 -3.17 -12.06
CA ARG A 127 -12.88 -3.33 -10.61
C ARG A 127 -11.54 -3.89 -10.15
N MET A 128 -11.06 -4.96 -10.76
CA MET A 128 -9.77 -5.58 -10.39
C MET A 128 -8.59 -4.63 -10.61
N VAL A 129 -8.58 -3.88 -11.71
CA VAL A 129 -7.56 -2.85 -11.99
C VAL A 129 -7.62 -1.70 -10.97
N GLN A 130 -8.82 -1.25 -10.62
CA GLN A 130 -9.00 -0.24 -9.56
C GLN A 130 -8.49 -0.74 -8.21
N ASP A 131 -8.75 -2.01 -7.87
CA ASP A 131 -8.27 -2.62 -6.62
C ASP A 131 -6.73 -2.71 -6.57
N LEU A 132 -6.07 -2.95 -7.71
CA LEU A 132 -4.61 -2.88 -7.81
C LEU A 132 -4.10 -1.46 -7.56
N GLY A 133 -4.73 -0.44 -8.16
CA GLY A 133 -4.36 0.95 -7.92
C GLY A 133 -4.60 1.41 -6.48
N ASN A 134 -5.69 0.96 -5.85
CA ASN A 134 -5.96 1.20 -4.43
C ASN A 134 -4.91 0.52 -3.54
N TYR A 135 -4.52 -0.71 -3.88
CA TYR A 135 -3.45 -1.41 -3.18
C TYR A 135 -2.12 -0.65 -3.27
N ALA A 136 -1.75 -0.16 -4.45
CA ALA A 136 -0.54 0.63 -4.67
C ALA A 136 -0.49 1.89 -3.79
N ARG A 137 -1.59 2.65 -3.74
CA ARG A 137 -1.73 3.81 -2.85
C ARG A 137 -1.52 3.45 -1.38
N ASN A 138 -2.13 2.34 -0.94
CA ASN A 138 -1.97 1.85 0.43
C ASN A 138 -0.53 1.45 0.76
N VAL A 139 0.23 0.92 -0.21
CA VAL A 139 1.66 0.61 -0.04
C VAL A 139 2.45 1.90 0.20
N VAL A 140 2.29 2.90 -0.67
CA VAL A 140 2.98 4.20 -0.53
C VAL A 140 2.63 4.86 0.81
N GLU A 141 1.36 4.85 1.21
CA GLU A 141 0.91 5.41 2.48
C GLU A 141 1.58 4.71 3.68
N LYS A 142 1.66 3.37 3.66
CA LYS A 142 2.32 2.60 4.73
C LYS A 142 3.80 2.96 4.86
N ILE A 143 4.51 3.05 3.75
CA ILE A 143 5.94 3.43 3.74
C ILE A 143 6.10 4.85 4.28
N ALA A 144 5.30 5.81 3.79
CA ALA A 144 5.34 7.19 4.26
C ALA A 144 5.11 7.31 5.78
N ARG A 145 4.14 6.54 6.32
CA ARG A 145 3.89 6.48 7.77
C ARG A 145 5.09 5.88 8.54
N GLN A 146 5.73 4.85 8.00
CA GLN A 146 6.91 4.22 8.60
C GLN A 146 8.09 5.20 8.64
N GLU A 147 8.39 5.88 7.54
CA GLU A 147 9.48 6.87 7.47
C GLU A 147 9.24 8.06 8.39
N ALA A 148 8.01 8.58 8.45
CA ALA A 148 7.65 9.63 9.39
C ALA A 148 7.88 9.20 10.86
N GLY A 149 7.59 7.94 11.18
CA GLY A 149 7.89 7.35 12.49
C GLY A 149 9.37 7.31 12.82
N LYS A 150 10.22 6.93 11.85
CA LYS A 150 11.69 6.93 12.01
C LYS A 150 12.22 8.33 12.29
N VAL A 151 11.72 9.34 11.58
CA VAL A 151 12.10 10.76 11.80
C VAL A 151 11.71 11.21 13.21
N LEU A 152 10.49 10.90 13.67
CA LEU A 152 10.04 11.26 15.01
C LEU A 152 10.92 10.65 16.12
N ILE A 153 11.38 9.41 15.94
CA ILE A 153 12.32 8.75 16.86
C ILE A 153 13.67 9.49 16.86
N ARG A 154 14.22 9.83 15.68
CA ARG A 154 15.48 10.60 15.60
C ARG A 154 15.36 11.97 16.27
N MET A 155 14.21 12.63 16.15
CA MET A 155 13.94 13.91 16.82
C MET A 155 13.84 13.75 18.34
N LYS A 156 13.19 12.68 18.84
CA LYS A 156 13.06 12.42 20.29
C LYS A 156 14.34 11.85 20.93
N GLY A 157 15.16 11.13 20.17
CA GLY A 157 16.44 10.56 20.61
C GLY A 157 17.60 11.56 20.63
N SER A 158 17.38 12.78 20.15
CA SER A 158 18.31 13.89 20.34
C SER A 158 18.21 14.36 21.80
N GLN A 159 18.95 13.71 22.70
CA GLN A 159 19.19 14.24 24.04
C GLN A 159 19.68 15.71 23.95
N PRO A 160 19.33 16.59 24.91
CA PRO A 160 19.83 17.97 24.98
C PRO A 160 21.36 18.13 25.17
N SER A 161 22.15 17.06 25.05
CA SER A 161 23.59 17.06 25.33
C SER A 161 24.39 17.94 24.39
N LEU A 162 23.98 18.08 23.11
CA LEU A 162 24.66 18.99 22.17
C LEU A 162 24.26 20.46 22.33
N ILE A 163 23.17 20.76 23.06
CA ILE A 163 22.80 22.15 23.39
C ILE A 163 23.59 22.62 24.62
N MET A 164 23.97 21.71 25.52
CA MET A 164 24.69 22.06 26.75
C MET A 164 26.20 22.26 26.54
N GLU A 165 26.83 21.55 25.60
CA GLU A 165 28.28 21.70 25.33
C GLU A 165 28.61 23.03 24.62
N LYS A 166 27.74 23.50 23.73
CA LYS A 166 27.86 24.85 23.13
C LYS A 166 27.59 25.97 24.13
N ALA A 167 26.82 25.71 25.19
CA ALA A 167 26.56 26.68 26.26
C ALA A 167 27.71 26.79 27.28
N GLN A 168 28.67 25.85 27.29
CA GLN A 168 29.84 25.89 28.19
C GLN A 168 31.11 26.46 27.53
N SER A 169 31.19 26.50 26.20
CA SER A 169 32.31 27.13 25.47
C SER A 169 32.12 28.63 25.20
N GLN A 170 30.97 29.22 25.59
CA GLN A 170 30.75 30.66 25.53
C GLN A 170 31.00 31.26 26.92
N ASP A 171 32.21 31.78 27.10
CA ASP A 171 32.69 32.45 28.31
C ASP A 171 31.73 33.59 28.75
N PHE A 172 30.96 33.32 29.80
CA PHE A 172 30.14 34.31 30.54
C PHE A 172 30.80 34.66 31.90
N GLY A 173 32.14 34.59 31.98
CA GLY A 173 32.91 34.83 33.20
C GLY A 173 33.00 36.30 33.63
N GLN A 174 32.92 37.25 32.69
CA GLN A 174 33.09 38.67 32.99
C GLN A 174 31.80 39.39 33.44
N GLU A 175 30.62 39.03 32.93
CA GLU A 175 29.39 39.84 33.12
C GLU A 175 28.71 39.66 34.49
N LYS A 176 28.91 38.50 35.14
CA LYS A 176 28.31 38.22 36.47
C LYS A 176 29.03 38.89 37.64
N LYS A 177 30.27 39.37 37.44
CA LYS A 177 31.00 40.15 38.46
C LYS A 177 30.54 41.60 38.47
N THR A 178 30.26 42.18 37.31
CA THR A 178 29.80 43.56 37.14
C THR A 178 28.41 43.78 37.74
N LEU A 179 27.48 42.84 37.54
CA LEU A 179 26.12 42.91 38.10
C LEU A 179 26.09 42.82 39.63
N ARG A 180 26.98 42.03 40.25
CA ARG A 180 27.06 41.93 41.72
C ARG A 180 27.69 43.15 42.38
N GLN A 181 28.54 43.89 41.67
CA GLN A 181 29.10 45.14 42.19
C GLN A 181 28.10 46.31 42.07
N LEU A 182 27.35 46.39 40.97
CA LEU A 182 26.28 47.39 40.78
C LEU A 182 25.16 47.26 41.83
N GLN A 183 24.87 46.05 42.30
CA GLN A 183 23.83 45.81 43.31
C GLN A 183 24.25 46.14 44.76
N ARG A 184 25.54 46.42 45.01
CA ARG A 184 26.09 46.82 46.31
C ARG A 184 26.29 48.33 46.47
N MET A 185 26.03 49.13 45.43
CA MET A 185 26.13 50.59 45.52
C MET A 185 24.91 51.18 46.24
N PRO A 186 25.09 51.95 47.33
CA PRO A 186 23.98 52.52 48.10
C PRO A 186 23.22 53.65 47.37
N GLU A 187 23.82 54.27 46.36
CA GLU A 187 23.25 55.43 45.63
C GLU A 187 22.02 55.10 44.77
N LEU A 188 21.75 53.83 44.44
CA LEU A 188 20.58 53.43 43.64
C LEU A 188 19.31 53.18 44.48
N ARG A 189 19.38 53.27 45.83
CA ARG A 189 18.20 53.11 46.69
C ARG A 189 17.29 54.33 46.71
N VAL A 190 17.80 55.53 46.38
CA VAL A 190 16.99 56.76 46.40
C VAL A 190 15.99 56.81 45.24
N SER A 191 16.28 56.15 44.10
CA SER A 191 15.40 56.17 42.93
C SER A 191 14.17 55.26 43.04
N LYS A 192 14.11 54.32 43.99
CA LYS A 192 12.88 53.52 44.23
C LYS A 192 11.85 54.25 45.09
N ALA A 193 12.26 55.24 45.89
CA ALA A 193 11.34 56.01 46.74
C ALA A 193 10.49 57.02 45.94
N LEU A 194 11.01 57.52 44.81
CA LEU A 194 10.30 58.50 43.96
C LEU A 194 9.23 57.87 43.05
N ILE A 195 9.27 56.56 42.80
CA ILE A 195 8.30 55.89 41.91
C ILE A 195 6.99 55.55 42.64
N CYS A 196 6.98 55.48 43.98
CA CYS A 196 5.77 55.18 44.74
C CYS A 196 4.90 56.40 45.10
N TYR A 197 5.39 57.65 44.96
CA TYR A 197 4.60 58.85 45.28
C TYR A 197 3.86 59.46 44.07
N GLY A 198 4.07 58.93 42.85
CA GLY A 198 3.45 59.44 41.61
C GLY A 198 2.17 58.72 41.18
N ARG A 199 1.62 57.81 41.99
CA ARG A 199 0.41 57.03 41.67
C ARG A 199 -0.70 57.28 42.69
N HIS A 200 -0.93 58.54 43.05
CA HIS A 200 -2.07 58.99 43.85
C HIS A 200 -2.43 60.46 43.54
N THR A 201 -2.50 60.83 42.26
CA THR A 201 -3.25 62.03 41.81
C THR A 201 -3.47 61.93 40.30
N LEU A 202 -4.75 61.78 39.91
CA LEU A 202 -5.40 61.93 38.59
C LEU A 202 -6.06 60.63 38.09
N GLY A 203 -7.39 60.57 38.32
CA GLY A 203 -8.33 59.62 37.73
C GLY A 203 -9.12 58.87 38.77
#